data_AF-A0A0M9CE72-F1
#
_entry.id   AF-A0A0M9CE72-F1
#
_cell.length_a   1.000
_cell.length_b   1.000
_cell.length_c   1.000
_cell.angle_alpha   90.00
_cell.angle_beta   90.00
_cell.angle_gamma   90.00
#
_symmetry.space_group_name_H-M   'P 1'
#
loop_
_entity.id
_entity.type
_entity.pdbx_description
1 polymer ?
#
loop_
_entity_poly.entity_id
_entity_poly.type
_entity_poly.pdbx_seq_one_letter_code
_entity_poly.pdbx_strand_id
1 'polypeptide(L)'
;MDDRNLRSNTELLAAVTKGLGPSIYKADAETVSGSDAKELATVKNNFLIKKLGLSDSSELDAGIEEVMERIGKSERKKYRAVVYYMLVKKFDKESVYGM
;
A
#
# COMPACT_ATOMS: atom_id res chain seq x y z
N MET A 1 -12.64 -16.53 -8.81
CA MET A 1 -11.82 -15.32 -8.64
C MET A 1 -10.62 -15.72 -7.81
N ASP A 2 -9.65 -16.37 -8.44
CA ASP A 2 -8.52 -17.01 -7.75
C ASP A 2 -7.21 -16.73 -8.50
N ASP A 3 -7.02 -15.45 -8.86
CA ASP A 3 -5.83 -14.95 -9.56
C ASP A 3 -5.14 -13.82 -8.78
N ARG A 4 -5.41 -13.75 -7.48
CA ARG A 4 -4.51 -13.09 -6.57
C ARG A 4 -3.50 -14.14 -6.15
N ASN A 5 -2.42 -14.31 -6.92
CA ASN A 5 -1.21 -15.05 -6.55
C ASN A 5 -0.46 -14.41 -5.34
N LEU A 6 -1.25 -13.91 -4.37
CA LEU A 6 -0.92 -13.80 -2.97
C LEU A 6 -0.95 -15.23 -2.44
N ARG A 7 0.15 -15.99 -2.58
CA ARG A 7 0.52 -16.87 -1.46
C ARG A 7 0.63 -15.93 -0.28
N SER A 8 -0.47 -15.77 0.46
CA SER A 8 -0.65 -14.64 1.36
C SER A 8 0.46 -14.72 2.40
N ASN A 9 1.41 -13.81 2.33
CA ASN A 9 2.32 -13.61 3.44
C ASN A 9 1.48 -12.91 4.52
N THR A 10 0.71 -13.71 5.26
CA THR A 10 -0.20 -13.26 6.31
C THR A 10 0.58 -12.57 7.42
N GLU A 11 1.83 -12.95 7.65
CA GLU A 11 2.71 -12.30 8.61
C GLU A 11 3.04 -10.87 8.17
N LEU A 12 3.44 -10.67 6.91
CA LEU A 12 3.68 -9.34 6.37
C LEU A 12 2.40 -8.49 6.37
N LEU A 13 1.25 -9.05 5.97
CA LEU A 13 -0.03 -8.33 6.00
C LEU A 13 -0.40 -7.93 7.43
N ALA A 14 -0.21 -8.82 8.42
CA ALA A 14 -0.44 -8.53 9.82
C ALA A 14 0.52 -7.46 10.34
N ALA A 15 1.80 -7.52 9.97
CA ALA A 15 2.81 -6.53 10.36
C ALA A 15 2.51 -5.14 9.78
N VAL A 16 2.14 -5.06 8.50
CA VAL A 16 1.69 -3.81 7.84
C VAL A 16 0.44 -3.26 8.50
N THR A 17 -0.57 -4.12 8.76
CA THR A 17 -1.82 -3.73 9.42
C THR A 17 -1.57 -3.19 10.82
N LYS A 18 -0.69 -3.85 11.60
CA LYS A 18 -0.24 -3.37 12.91
C LYS A 18 0.46 -2.01 12.80
N GLY A 19 1.28 -1.81 11.78
CA GLY A 19 1.98 -0.55 11.51
C GLY A 19 1.06 0.65 11.22
N LEU A 20 -0.15 0.40 10.70
CA LEU A 20 -1.18 1.43 10.51
C LEU A 20 -1.83 1.89 11.82
N GLY A 21 -1.74 1.09 12.88
CA GLY A 21 -2.27 1.41 14.20
C GLY A 21 -3.77 1.73 14.18
N PRO A 22 -4.26 2.68 14.99
CA PRO A 22 -5.69 2.92 15.15
C PRO A 22 -6.36 3.56 13.92
N SER A 23 -5.59 3.96 12.91
CA SER A 23 -6.14 4.53 11.67
C SER A 23 -7.05 3.56 10.92
N ILE A 24 -6.84 2.26 11.08
CA ILE A 24 -7.64 1.21 10.43
C ILE A 24 -9.09 1.16 10.93
N TYR A 25 -9.41 1.80 12.06
CA TYR A 25 -10.77 1.85 12.60
C TYR A 25 -11.55 3.09 12.16
N LYS A 26 -10.94 3.96 11.35
CA LYS A 26 -11.57 5.17 10.83
C LYS A 26 -11.88 4.99 9.35
N ALA A 27 -13.16 5.08 8.99
CA ALA A 27 -13.63 4.81 7.62
C ALA A 27 -12.95 5.69 6.55
N ASP A 28 -12.60 6.93 6.90
CA ASP A 28 -11.89 7.88 6.04
C ASP A 28 -10.39 7.59 5.91
N ALA A 29 -9.78 6.91 6.89
CA ALA A 29 -8.36 6.60 6.90
C ALA A 29 -8.04 5.15 6.50
N GLU A 30 -9.00 4.22 6.61
CA GLU A 30 -8.80 2.80 6.32
C GLU A 30 -8.70 2.50 4.81
N THR A 31 -9.08 3.44 3.95
CA THR A 31 -9.03 3.30 2.49
C THR A 31 -8.12 4.34 1.83
N VAL A 32 -7.72 4.05 0.58
CA VAL A 32 -6.94 4.94 -0.29
C VAL A 32 -7.76 5.25 -1.54
N SER A 33 -7.97 6.54 -1.83
CA SER A 33 -8.56 6.96 -3.10
C SER A 33 -7.54 6.87 -4.23
N GLY A 34 -7.73 5.89 -5.11
CA GLY A 34 -6.82 5.66 -6.24
C GLY A 34 -6.86 6.73 -7.35
N SER A 35 -7.77 7.69 -7.27
CA SER A 35 -7.93 8.77 -8.25
C SER A 35 -7.69 10.16 -7.67
N ASP A 36 -7.43 10.27 -6.36
CA ASP A 36 -7.12 11.55 -5.72
C ASP A 36 -5.60 11.75 -5.69
N ALA A 37 -5.11 12.69 -6.48
CA ALA A 37 -3.68 13.00 -6.58
C ALA A 37 -3.05 13.39 -5.23
N LYS A 38 -3.81 14.04 -4.32
CA LYS A 38 -3.29 14.40 -2.98
C LYS A 38 -3.12 13.18 -2.10
N GLU A 39 -4.07 12.25 -2.18
CA GLU A 39 -4.00 10.98 -1.47
C GLU A 39 -2.81 10.14 -1.98
N LEU A 40 -2.63 10.04 -3.30
CA LEU A 40 -1.50 9.32 -3.89
C LEU A 40 -0.15 9.96 -3.52
N ALA A 41 -0.05 11.29 -3.53
CA ALA A 41 1.13 12.00 -3.07
C ALA A 41 1.41 11.75 -1.57
N THR A 42 0.36 11.61 -0.75
CA THR A 42 0.50 11.29 0.67
C THR A 42 1.04 9.87 0.86
N VAL A 43 0.56 8.89 0.06
CA VAL A 43 1.11 7.54 0.04
C VAL A 43 2.59 7.56 -0.36
N LYS A 44 2.95 8.27 -1.45
CA LYS A 44 4.34 8.39 -1.89
C LYS A 44 5.23 8.99 -0.80
N ASN A 45 4.90 10.16 -0.30
CA ASN A 45 5.77 10.92 0.61
C ASN A 45 5.87 10.28 2.00
N ASN A 46 4.73 9.89 2.58
CA ASN A 46 4.72 9.42 3.97
C ASN A 46 5.01 7.93 4.09
N PHE A 47 4.59 7.12 3.12
CA PHE A 47 4.80 5.68 3.17
C PHE A 47 6.05 5.29 2.41
N LEU A 48 6.10 5.49 1.09
CA LEU A 48 7.22 5.01 0.28
C LEU A 48 8.55 5.69 0.67
N ILE A 49 8.56 7.02 0.72
CA ILE A 49 9.78 7.76 1.02
C ILE A 49 10.10 7.69 2.52
N LYS A 50 9.22 8.24 3.37
CA LYS A 50 9.52 8.39 4.80
C LYS A 50 9.55 7.06 5.57
N LYS A 51 8.60 6.14 5.33
CA LYS A 51 8.51 4.89 6.09
C LYS A 51 9.36 3.77 5.51
N LEU A 52 9.39 3.61 4.18
CA LEU A 52 10.15 2.53 3.52
C LEU A 52 11.57 2.96 3.09
N GLY A 53 11.90 4.25 3.23
CA GLY A 53 13.24 4.77 2.94
C GLY A 53 13.58 4.76 1.46
N LEU A 54 12.60 4.92 0.57
CA LEU A 54 12.82 5.01 -0.87
C LEU A 54 13.18 6.45 -1.26
N SER A 55 14.07 6.60 -2.24
CA SER A 55 14.35 7.90 -2.85
C SER A 55 13.21 8.33 -3.77
N ASP A 56 12.96 9.64 -3.88
CA ASP A 56 11.96 10.16 -4.81
C ASP A 56 12.35 9.86 -6.27
N SER A 57 11.46 9.19 -7.00
CA SER A 57 11.60 8.86 -8.41
C SER A 57 10.22 8.67 -9.05
N SER A 58 10.17 8.72 -10.38
CA SER A 58 8.97 8.41 -11.16
C SER A 58 8.54 6.93 -11.03
N GLU A 59 9.43 6.03 -10.61
CA GLU A 59 9.12 4.64 -10.36
C GLU A 59 8.16 4.47 -9.17
N LEU A 60 8.19 5.39 -8.19
CA LEU A 60 7.25 5.38 -7.07
C LEU A 60 5.82 5.65 -7.54
N ASP A 61 5.64 6.62 -8.43
CA ASP A 61 4.34 6.96 -9.00
C ASP A 61 3.81 5.80 -9.87
N ALA A 62 4.66 5.22 -10.73
CA ALA A 62 4.32 4.06 -11.54
C ALA A 62 3.94 2.84 -10.69
N GLY A 63 4.67 2.58 -9.59
CA GLY A 63 4.37 1.50 -8.66
C GLY A 63 3.05 1.69 -7.91
N ILE A 64 2.71 2.93 -7.54
CA ILE A 64 1.40 3.25 -6.96
C ILE A 64 0.29 2.99 -7.98
N GLU A 65 0.43 3.48 -9.20
CA GLU A 65 -0.55 3.27 -10.27
C GLU A 65 -0.78 1.78 -10.51
N GLU A 66 0.28 0.98 -10.68
CA GLU A 66 0.20 -0.47 -10.87
C GLU A 66 -0.56 -1.16 -9.72
N VAL A 67 -0.31 -0.76 -8.46
CA VAL A 67 -1.05 -1.31 -7.31
C VAL A 67 -2.52 -0.92 -7.35
N MET A 68 -2.87 0.32 -7.72
CA MET A 68 -4.27 0.75 -7.87
C MET A 68 -4.98 -0.01 -8.98
N GLU A 69 -4.30 -0.27 -10.10
CA GLU A 69 -4.82 -1.07 -11.21
C GLU A 69 -5.02 -2.53 -10.80
N ARG A 70 -4.05 -3.11 -10.09
CA ARG A 70 -4.11 -4.50 -9.60
C ARG A 70 -5.24 -4.73 -8.60
N ILE A 71 -5.55 -3.75 -7.76
CA ILE A 71 -6.72 -3.80 -6.87
C ILE A 71 -8.02 -3.59 -7.67
N GLY A 72 -7.96 -2.81 -8.74
CA GLY A 72 -9.05 -2.53 -9.65
C GLY A 72 -9.52 -1.08 -9.55
N LYS A 73 -9.56 -0.38 -10.68
CA LYS A 73 -9.98 1.04 -10.73
C LYS A 73 -11.38 1.25 -10.14
N SER A 74 -12.33 0.34 -10.43
CA SER A 74 -13.71 0.38 -9.95
C SER A 74 -13.93 -0.04 -8.49
N GLU A 75 -12.92 -0.61 -7.82
CA GLU A 75 -13.03 -0.97 -6.40
C GLU A 75 -13.07 0.31 -5.56
N ARG A 76 -14.18 0.54 -4.85
CA ARG A 76 -14.36 1.74 -4.02
C ARG A 76 -13.62 1.63 -2.70
N LYS A 77 -13.42 0.41 -2.19
CA LYS A 77 -12.75 0.12 -0.93
C LYS A 77 -11.37 -0.47 -1.15
N LYS A 78 -10.43 0.39 -1.56
CA LYS A 78 -9.00 0.03 -1.62
C LYS A 78 -8.40 0.17 -0.23
N TYR A 79 -8.53 -0.87 0.61
CA TYR A 79 -8.03 -0.82 1.99
C TYR A 79 -6.54 -0.49 2.04
N ARG A 80 -6.18 0.49 2.86
CA ARG A 80 -4.80 1.01 3.00
C ARG A 80 -3.82 -0.09 3.40
N ALA A 81 -4.23 -1.02 4.26
CA ALA A 81 -3.41 -2.18 4.62
C ALA A 81 -3.02 -3.04 3.40
N VAL A 82 -3.97 -3.28 2.49
CA VAL A 82 -3.75 -4.07 1.27
C VAL A 82 -2.89 -3.30 0.27
N VAL A 83 -3.16 -2.00 0.08
CA VAL A 83 -2.33 -1.12 -0.75
C VAL A 83 -0.89 -1.12 -0.25
N TYR A 84 -0.69 -0.91 1.06
CA TYR A 84 0.64 -0.83 1.65
C TYR A 84 1.37 -2.17 1.61
N TYR A 85 0.66 -3.27 1.84
CA TYR A 85 1.21 -4.61 1.65
C TYR A 85 1.73 -4.80 0.21
N MET A 86 0.92 -4.44 -0.79
CA MET A 86 1.31 -4.61 -2.21
C MET A 86 2.48 -3.72 -2.59
N LEU A 87 2.53 -2.48 -2.07
CA LEU A 87 3.66 -1.58 -2.28
C LEU A 87 4.94 -2.09 -1.61
N VAL A 88 4.86 -2.65 -0.41
CA VAL A 88 6.01 -3.27 0.26
C VAL A 88 6.57 -4.41 -0.58
N LYS A 89 5.70 -5.29 -1.09
CA LYS A 89 6.08 -6.38 -2.01
C LYS A 89 6.64 -5.86 -3.34
N LYS A 90 6.09 -4.75 -3.87
CA LYS A 90 6.50 -4.17 -5.16
C LYS A 90 7.92 -3.63 -5.14
N PHE A 91 8.35 -3.10 -3.99
CA PHE A 91 9.66 -2.46 -3.82
C PHE A 91 10.64 -3.26 -2.97
N ASP A 92 10.35 -4.54 -2.70
CA ASP A 92 11.17 -5.45 -1.91
C ASP A 92 11.55 -4.88 -0.51
N LYS A 93 10.55 -4.31 0.18
CA LYS A 93 10.71 -3.62 1.47
C LYS A 93 10.22 -4.43 2.68
N GLU A 94 10.09 -5.74 2.53
CA GLU A 94 9.70 -6.67 3.59
C GLU A 94 10.55 -6.54 4.85
N SER A 95 11.86 -6.30 4.68
CA SER A 95 12.82 -6.15 5.78
C SER A 95 12.51 -4.98 6.73
N VAL A 96 11.79 -3.94 6.27
CA VAL A 96 11.31 -2.84 7.13
C VAL A 96 10.32 -3.33 8.19
N TYR A 97 9.67 -4.47 7.93
CA TYR A 97 8.75 -5.14 8.84
C TYR A 97 9.36 -6.38 9.52
N GLY A 98 10.68 -6.60 9.37
CA GLY A 98 11.39 -7.74 9.97
C GLY A 98 11.15 -9.07 9.25
N MET A 99 10.86 -9.02 7.95
CA MET A 99 10.60 -10.16 7.07
C MET A 99 11.75 -10.37 6.08
#